data_AF-A0A2E9BGL6-F1
#
_entry.id   AF-A0A2E9BGL6-F1
#
_cell.length_a   1.000
_cell.length_b   1.000
_cell.length_c   1.000
_cell.angle_alpha   90.00
_cell.angle_beta   90.00
_cell.angle_gamma   90.00
#
_symmetry.space_group_name_H-M   'P 1'
#
loop_
_entity.id
_entity.type
_entity.pdbx_description
1 polymer ?
#
loop_
_entity_poly.entity_id
_entity_poly.type
_entity_poly.pdbx_seq_one_letter_code
_entity_poly.pdbx_strand_id
1 'polypeptide(L)'
;MDERLKTVDEIVQKYAVVSNPIKSRIYVGLGCLFVIFSLIGIWIPGWPTVSWAVPAAFLFSLSNERLFRWSLTNRFFGDALFSYYSTGKTLPGHVKGIIVMMIAIMSSISAYFVWYVSTKGDGNLMNPDSWTGKDEYAFGSITILAVGILGIIYVLTMVKSRK
;
A
#
# COMPACT_ATOMS: atom_id res chain seq x y z
N MET A 1 -5.82 3.04 -25.45
CA MET A 1 -4.47 2.43 -25.41
C MET A 1 -3.55 3.54 -24.94
N ASP A 2 -3.35 3.69 -23.63
CA ASP A 2 -2.48 4.75 -23.13
C ASP A 2 -1.05 4.55 -23.67
N GLU A 3 -0.49 5.61 -24.23
CA GLU A 3 0.85 5.63 -24.80
C GLU A 3 1.86 5.30 -23.71
N ARG A 4 2.43 4.09 -23.77
CA ARG A 4 3.43 3.63 -22.80
C ARG A 4 4.70 4.44 -22.98
N LEU A 5 5.10 5.17 -21.94
CA LEU A 5 6.34 5.93 -21.95
C LEU A 5 7.53 4.97 -22.02
N LYS A 6 8.45 5.23 -22.94
CA LYS A 6 9.56 4.32 -23.25
C LYS A 6 10.85 4.69 -22.52
N THR A 7 10.97 5.95 -22.10
CA THR A 7 12.20 6.48 -21.50
C THR A 7 11.94 7.12 -20.12
N VAL A 8 12.96 7.16 -19.28
CA VAL A 8 12.90 7.83 -17.97
C VAL A 8 12.67 9.33 -18.17
N ASP A 9 13.27 9.91 -19.20
CA ASP A 9 13.12 11.32 -19.57
C ASP A 9 11.65 11.68 -19.86
N GLU A 10 10.93 10.86 -20.64
CA GLU A 10 9.49 11.04 -20.88
C GLU A 10 8.66 10.98 -19.59
N ILE A 11 8.99 10.07 -18.67
CA ILE A 11 8.32 9.95 -17.37
C ILE A 11 8.56 11.19 -16.52
N VAL A 12 9.81 11.65 -16.46
CA VAL A 12 10.19 12.85 -15.70
C VAL A 12 9.47 14.07 -16.28
N GLN A 13 9.48 14.27 -17.60
CA GLN A 13 8.78 15.41 -18.22
C GLN A 13 7.26 15.38 -17.99
N LYS A 14 6.64 14.19 -17.99
CA LYS A 14 5.19 14.06 -17.79
C LYS A 14 4.76 14.26 -16.34
N TYR A 15 5.56 13.81 -15.37
CA TYR A 15 5.14 13.73 -13.96
C TYR A 15 5.92 14.61 -12.99
N ALA A 16 7.07 15.17 -13.38
CA ALA A 16 7.81 16.08 -12.53
C ALA A 16 7.16 17.46 -12.53
N VAL A 17 6.86 17.95 -11.34
CA VAL A 17 6.30 19.28 -11.10
C VAL A 17 7.11 19.89 -9.98
N VAL A 18 8.03 20.79 -10.32
CA VAL A 18 8.90 21.42 -9.32
C VAL A 18 8.10 22.46 -8.55
N SER A 19 7.89 22.22 -7.25
CA SER A 19 7.24 23.16 -6.34
C SER A 19 8.22 24.20 -5.76
N ASN A 20 7.68 25.23 -5.09
CA ASN A 20 8.46 26.29 -4.43
C ASN A 20 9.59 25.69 -3.55
N PRO A 21 10.81 26.25 -3.54
CA PRO A 21 12.00 25.71 -2.85
C PRO A 21 11.77 25.28 -1.39
N ILE A 22 10.90 25.96 -0.65
CA ILE A 22 10.59 25.61 0.75
C ILE A 22 9.76 24.32 0.83
N LYS A 23 8.70 24.21 0.01
CA LYS A 23 7.85 23.01 -0.05
C LYS A 23 8.64 21.82 -0.60
N SER A 24 9.47 22.06 -1.60
CA SER A 24 10.38 21.05 -2.16
C SER A 24 11.26 20.41 -1.08
N ARG A 25 11.83 21.19 -0.16
CA ARG A 25 12.69 20.63 0.90
C ARG A 25 11.95 19.72 1.89
N ILE A 26 10.70 20.04 2.21
CA ILE A 26 9.83 19.20 3.05
C ILE A 26 9.53 17.87 2.35
N TYR A 27 9.13 17.93 1.07
CA TYR A 27 8.85 16.74 0.27
C TYR A 27 10.08 15.87 0.07
N VAL A 28 11.28 16.45 -0.09
CA VAL A 28 12.54 15.69 -0.14
C VAL A 28 12.79 14.97 1.18
N GLY A 29 12.65 15.66 2.32
CA GLY A 29 12.85 15.02 3.64
C GLY A 29 11.89 13.86 3.86
N LEU A 30 10.61 14.06 3.53
CA LEU A 30 9.57 13.04 3.68
C LEU A 30 9.75 11.89 2.67
N GLY A 31 10.16 12.19 1.44
CA GLY A 31 10.51 11.18 0.43
C GLY A 31 11.71 10.34 0.87
N CYS A 32 12.76 10.95 1.42
CA CYS A 32 13.91 10.24 1.96
C CYS A 32 13.54 9.30 3.12
N LEU A 33 12.62 9.71 4.00
CA LEU A 33 12.10 8.84 5.05
C LEU A 33 11.47 7.57 4.49
N PHE A 34 10.64 7.69 3.45
CA PHE A 34 10.05 6.53 2.78
C PHE A 34 11.07 5.69 2.01
N VAL A 35 12.12 6.30 1.44
CA VAL A 35 13.24 5.54 0.86
C VAL A 35 13.93 4.69 1.93
N ILE A 36 14.14 5.21 3.14
CA ILE A 36 14.74 4.45 4.23
C ILE A 36 13.88 3.21 4.55
N PHE A 37 12.56 3.36 4.67
CA PHE A 37 11.66 2.22 4.89
C PHE A 37 11.65 1.22 3.73
N SER A 38 11.78 1.70 2.49
CA SER A 38 11.96 0.84 1.33
C SER A 38 13.26 0.04 1.43
N LEU A 39 14.37 0.69 1.78
CA LEU A 39 15.68 0.03 1.90
C LEU A 39 15.72 -1.03 3.02
N ILE A 40 15.11 -0.75 4.17
CA ILE A 40 14.98 -1.73 5.27
C ILE A 40 14.26 -2.98 4.79
N GLY A 41 13.25 -2.82 3.94
CA GLY A 41 12.48 -3.92 3.36
C GLY A 41 13.27 -4.87 2.47
N ILE A 42 14.44 -4.45 1.98
CA ILE A 42 15.31 -5.35 1.20
C ILE A 42 15.85 -6.48 2.09
N TRP A 43 16.03 -6.23 3.39
CA TRP A 43 16.64 -7.17 4.33
C TRP A 43 15.58 -7.99 5.08
N ILE A 44 14.35 -7.47 5.17
CA ILE A 44 13.23 -8.10 5.87
C ILE A 44 12.34 -8.82 4.85
N PRO A 45 12.32 -10.16 4.82
CA PRO A 45 11.44 -10.90 3.92
C PRO A 45 9.96 -10.60 4.26
N GLY A 46 9.15 -10.36 3.23
CA GLY A 46 7.73 -10.01 3.37
C GLY A 46 7.46 -8.51 3.55
N TRP A 47 8.48 -7.67 3.69
CA TRP A 47 8.28 -6.21 3.77
C TRP A 47 8.00 -5.61 2.39
N PRO A 48 7.03 -4.69 2.24
CA PRO A 48 6.62 -4.16 0.95
C PRO A 48 7.51 -3.01 0.48
N THR A 49 8.76 -3.31 0.10
CA THR A 49 9.78 -2.36 -0.40
C THR A 49 9.25 -1.41 -1.48
N VAL A 50 8.59 -1.97 -2.49
CA VAL A 50 8.05 -1.17 -3.62
C VAL A 50 6.92 -0.25 -3.17
N SER A 51 6.07 -0.69 -2.24
CA SER A 51 4.96 0.14 -1.74
C SER A 51 5.43 1.37 -1.00
N TRP A 52 6.59 1.33 -0.34
CA TRP A 52 7.22 2.52 0.27
C TRP A 52 7.97 3.37 -0.77
N ALA A 53 8.54 2.75 -1.79
CA ALA A 53 9.24 3.47 -2.86
C ALA A 53 8.31 4.31 -3.74
N VAL A 54 7.07 3.88 -3.97
CA VAL A 54 6.06 4.61 -4.78
C VAL A 54 5.75 6.01 -4.23
N PRO A 55 5.31 6.19 -2.96
CA PRO A 55 5.08 7.51 -2.40
C PRO A 55 6.37 8.33 -2.29
N ALA A 56 7.53 7.69 -2.07
CA ALA A 56 8.82 8.38 -2.10
C ALA A 56 9.09 9.02 -3.48
N ALA A 57 8.92 8.24 -4.56
CA ALA A 57 9.08 8.71 -5.93
C ALA A 57 8.07 9.80 -6.28
N PHE A 58 6.83 9.70 -5.80
CA PHE A 58 5.82 10.74 -5.96
C PHE A 58 6.22 12.05 -5.28
N LEU A 59 6.76 12.00 -4.06
CA LEU A 59 7.24 13.20 -3.37
C LEU A 59 8.47 13.81 -4.06
N PHE A 60 9.35 12.97 -4.60
CA PHE A 60 10.46 13.44 -5.42
C PHE A 60 10.00 14.07 -6.73
N SER A 61 8.95 13.55 -7.37
CA SER A 61 8.38 14.16 -8.58
C SER A 61 7.82 15.57 -8.31
N LEU A 62 7.37 15.86 -7.09
CA LEU A 62 6.88 17.18 -6.67
C LEU A 62 7.97 18.16 -6.20
N SER A 63 9.21 17.69 -6.05
CA SER A 63 10.26 18.45 -5.36
C SER A 63 11.55 18.59 -6.12
N ASN A 64 12.09 17.50 -6.66
CA ASN A 64 13.39 17.48 -7.32
C ASN A 64 13.46 16.41 -8.41
N GLU A 65 13.60 16.86 -9.65
CA GLU A 65 13.72 16.00 -10.83
C GLU A 65 14.88 15.01 -10.75
N ARG A 66 16.02 15.40 -10.16
CA ARG A 66 17.19 14.50 -10.06
C ARG A 66 16.90 13.33 -9.12
N LEU A 67 16.24 13.59 -7.99
CA LEU A 67 15.85 12.54 -7.05
C LEU A 67 14.75 11.66 -7.63
N PHE A 68 13.82 12.24 -8.39
CA PHE A 68 12.81 11.46 -9.08
C PHE A 68 13.45 10.54 -10.12
N ARG A 69 14.36 11.06 -10.95
CA ARG A 69 15.14 10.27 -11.91
C ARG A 69 15.92 9.16 -11.21
N TRP A 70 16.60 9.47 -10.12
CA TRP A 70 17.32 8.48 -9.31
C TRP A 70 16.40 7.37 -8.80
N SER A 71 15.19 7.70 -8.34
CA SER A 71 14.24 6.69 -7.89
C SER A 71 13.83 5.72 -9.01
N LEU A 72 13.69 6.22 -10.24
CA LEU A 72 13.32 5.42 -11.42
C LEU A 72 14.46 4.55 -11.96
N THR A 73 15.73 4.93 -11.71
CA THR A 73 16.91 4.20 -12.20
C THR A 73 17.61 3.36 -11.12
N ASN A 74 17.10 3.37 -9.89
CA ASN A 74 17.73 2.65 -8.77
C ASN A 74 17.62 1.11 -8.94
N ARG A 75 18.69 0.39 -8.60
CA ARG A 75 18.80 -1.07 -8.82
C ARG A 75 17.76 -1.95 -8.09
N PHE A 76 17.17 -1.46 -7.00
CA PHE A 76 16.31 -2.30 -6.13
C PHE A 76 14.83 -2.21 -6.48
N PHE A 77 14.34 -1.01 -6.79
CA PHE A 77 12.92 -0.74 -7.03
C PHE A 77 12.67 0.12 -8.28
N GLY A 78 13.74 0.54 -8.98
CA GLY A 78 13.65 1.41 -10.15
C GLY A 78 12.86 0.78 -11.28
N ASP A 79 13.12 -0.49 -11.61
CA ASP A 79 12.36 -1.21 -12.65
C ASP A 79 10.86 -1.28 -12.35
N ALA A 80 10.51 -1.52 -11.08
CA ALA A 80 9.11 -1.57 -10.64
C ALA A 80 8.45 -0.18 -10.74
N LEU A 81 9.13 0.88 -10.30
CA LEU A 81 8.64 2.26 -10.43
C LEU A 81 8.54 2.69 -11.89
N PHE A 82 9.55 2.39 -12.71
CA PHE A 82 9.54 2.67 -14.13
C PHE A 82 8.35 2.00 -14.81
N SER A 83 8.09 0.71 -14.52
CA SER A 83 6.91 0.01 -15.05
C SER A 83 5.60 0.64 -14.58
N TYR A 84 5.53 1.05 -13.31
CA TYR A 84 4.37 1.72 -12.74
C TYR A 84 4.06 3.05 -13.42
N TYR A 85 5.05 3.93 -13.58
CA TYR A 85 4.87 5.24 -14.20
C TYR A 85 4.73 5.16 -15.73
N SER A 86 5.44 4.26 -16.41
CA SER A 86 5.32 4.07 -17.86
C SER A 86 3.95 3.55 -18.29
N THR A 87 3.25 2.82 -17.40
CA THR A 87 1.92 2.24 -17.68
C THR A 87 0.78 3.07 -17.07
N GLY A 88 1.02 4.35 -16.77
CA GLY A 88 -0.01 5.26 -16.28
C GLY A 88 -0.51 4.97 -14.86
N LYS A 89 0.38 4.49 -13.97
CA LYS A 89 0.07 4.19 -12.55
C LYS A 89 -0.88 3.00 -12.34
N THR A 90 -0.85 2.03 -13.24
CA THR A 90 -1.68 0.82 -13.16
C THR A 90 -0.98 -0.31 -12.38
N LEU A 91 -1.74 -1.04 -11.57
CA LEU A 91 -1.23 -2.20 -10.83
C LEU A 91 -1.34 -3.48 -11.68
N PRO A 92 -0.35 -4.40 -11.65
CA PRO A 92 -0.49 -5.73 -12.24
C PRO A 92 -1.63 -6.52 -11.58
N GLY A 93 -2.37 -7.32 -12.36
CA GLY A 93 -3.49 -8.12 -11.84
C GLY A 93 -3.12 -9.07 -10.70
N HIS A 94 -1.94 -9.69 -10.74
CA HIS A 94 -1.46 -10.55 -9.65
C HIS A 94 -1.26 -9.77 -8.33
N VAL A 95 -0.73 -8.53 -8.39
CA VAL A 95 -0.56 -7.68 -7.21
C VAL A 95 -1.91 -7.28 -6.63
N LYS A 96 -2.92 -7.02 -7.48
CA LYS A 96 -4.29 -6.75 -7.03
C LYS A 96 -4.85 -7.92 -6.21
N GLY A 97 -4.61 -9.16 -6.67
CA GLY A 97 -4.97 -10.36 -5.91
C GLY A 97 -4.24 -10.47 -4.57
N ILE A 98 -2.93 -10.19 -4.54
CA ILE A 98 -2.13 -10.19 -3.30
C ILE A 98 -2.66 -9.16 -2.30
N ILE A 99 -3.02 -7.96 -2.75
CA ILE A 99 -3.59 -6.91 -1.88
C ILE A 99 -4.91 -7.38 -1.26
N VAL A 100 -5.82 -7.93 -2.07
CA VAL A 100 -7.10 -8.48 -1.58
C VAL A 100 -6.87 -9.61 -0.58
N MET A 101 -5.98 -10.53 -0.89
CA MET A 101 -5.61 -11.62 0.02
C MET A 101 -5.04 -11.10 1.34
N MET A 102 -4.17 -10.09 1.29
CA MET A 102 -3.55 -9.53 2.49
C MET A 102 -4.55 -8.79 3.36
N ILE A 103 -5.47 -8.01 2.76
CA ILE A 103 -6.58 -7.37 3.51
C ILE A 103 -7.42 -8.45 4.19
N ALA A 104 -7.80 -9.50 3.46
CA ALA A 104 -8.59 -10.59 4.02
C ALA A 104 -7.88 -11.26 5.21
N ILE A 105 -6.61 -11.66 5.05
CA ILE A 105 -5.83 -12.33 6.10
C ILE A 105 -5.66 -11.41 7.32
N MET A 106 -5.26 -10.15 7.13
CA MET A 106 -5.02 -9.21 8.23
C MET A 106 -6.32 -8.88 8.97
N SER A 107 -7.42 -8.63 8.25
CA SER A 107 -8.73 -8.38 8.86
C SER A 107 -9.24 -9.61 9.61
N SER A 108 -9.06 -10.82 9.08
CA SER A 108 -9.45 -12.06 9.76
C SER A 108 -8.64 -12.31 11.03
N ILE A 109 -7.31 -12.15 10.99
CA ILE A 109 -6.46 -12.32 12.17
C ILE A 109 -6.82 -11.27 13.24
N SER A 110 -6.99 -10.02 12.84
CA SER A 110 -7.35 -8.92 13.75
C SER A 110 -8.72 -9.15 14.39
N ALA A 111 -9.72 -9.52 13.60
CA ALA A 111 -11.06 -9.82 14.10
C ALA A 111 -11.05 -11.02 15.06
N TYR A 112 -10.30 -12.09 14.74
CA TYR A 112 -10.15 -13.23 15.63
C TYR A 112 -9.47 -12.85 16.95
N PHE A 113 -8.44 -12.01 16.90
CA PHE A 113 -7.73 -11.56 18.09
C PHE A 113 -8.64 -10.72 19.00
N VAL A 114 -9.41 -9.79 18.42
CA VAL A 114 -10.39 -9.00 19.18
C VAL A 114 -11.48 -9.89 19.76
N TRP A 115 -11.99 -10.85 19.00
CA TRP A 115 -12.95 -11.82 19.49
C TRP A 115 -12.38 -12.63 20.67
N TYR A 116 -11.15 -13.12 20.53
CA TYR A 116 -10.48 -13.93 21.55
C TYR A 116 -10.27 -13.18 22.87
N VAL A 117 -9.91 -11.89 22.80
CA VAL A 117 -9.61 -11.07 23.99
C VAL A 117 -10.87 -10.44 24.60
N SER A 118 -11.81 -9.98 23.77
CA SER A 118 -12.91 -9.13 24.23
C SER A 118 -14.28 -9.82 24.27
N THR A 119 -14.50 -10.82 23.40
CA THR A 119 -15.83 -11.44 23.20
C THR A 119 -15.90 -12.85 23.78
N LYS A 120 -14.86 -13.67 23.65
CA LYS A 120 -14.89 -15.10 23.96
C LYS A 120 -15.34 -15.41 25.40
N GLY A 121 -14.75 -14.75 26.41
CA GLY A 121 -14.96 -15.13 27.81
C GLY A 121 -14.69 -16.61 28.04
N ASP A 122 -15.63 -17.31 28.68
CA ASP A 122 -15.61 -18.77 28.87
C ASP A 122 -16.34 -19.54 27.76
N GLY A 123 -16.85 -18.83 26.75
CA GLY A 123 -17.63 -19.36 25.64
C GLY A 123 -16.79 -20.04 24.55
N ASN A 124 -17.51 -20.69 23.63
CA ASN A 124 -16.92 -21.37 22.47
C ASN A 124 -17.26 -20.65 21.16
N LEU A 125 -16.37 -20.71 20.18
CA LEU A 125 -16.54 -20.05 18.87
C LEU A 125 -17.82 -20.50 18.13
N MET A 126 -18.20 -21.77 18.28
CA MET A 126 -19.35 -22.36 17.56
C MET A 126 -20.70 -22.00 18.15
N ASN A 127 -20.75 -21.46 19.38
CA ASN A 127 -21.99 -21.14 20.09
C ASN A 127 -21.97 -19.66 20.49
N PRO A 128 -22.51 -18.74 19.67
CA PRO A 128 -22.54 -17.31 19.96
C PRO A 128 -23.19 -16.97 21.31
N ASP A 129 -24.26 -17.70 21.67
CA ASP A 129 -24.98 -17.50 22.93
C ASP A 129 -24.16 -17.86 24.18
N SER A 130 -23.01 -18.52 24.01
CA SER A 130 -22.09 -18.87 25.09
C SER A 130 -21.05 -17.78 25.38
N TRP A 131 -21.00 -16.72 24.58
CA TRP A 131 -19.99 -15.67 24.73
C TRP A 131 -20.31 -14.78 25.93
N THR A 132 -19.44 -14.83 26.94
CA THR A 132 -19.60 -14.08 28.19
C THR A 132 -18.59 -12.92 28.33
N GLY A 133 -17.91 -12.57 27.24
CA GLY A 133 -16.95 -11.46 27.21
C GLY A 133 -17.59 -10.08 27.40
N LYS A 134 -16.74 -9.06 27.56
CA LYS A 134 -17.18 -7.66 27.73
C LYS A 134 -17.92 -7.12 26.50
N ASP A 135 -17.60 -7.64 25.31
CA ASP A 135 -18.30 -7.35 24.06
C ASP A 135 -19.23 -8.52 23.72
N GLU A 136 -20.41 -8.54 24.35
CA GLU A 136 -21.39 -9.64 24.28
C GLU A 136 -21.84 -9.96 22.84
N TYR A 137 -21.97 -8.93 22.00
CA TYR A 137 -22.41 -9.08 20.60
C TYR A 137 -21.27 -9.11 19.59
N ALA A 138 -20.01 -9.14 20.05
CA ALA A 138 -18.83 -9.14 19.19
C ALA A 138 -18.73 -7.95 18.21
N PHE A 139 -19.29 -6.79 18.57
CA PHE A 139 -19.32 -5.62 17.68
C PHE A 139 -17.91 -5.21 17.21
N GLY A 140 -16.88 -5.36 18.04
CA GLY A 140 -15.50 -5.06 17.66
C GLY A 140 -14.98 -5.97 16.53
N SER A 141 -15.27 -7.26 16.61
CA SER A 141 -14.83 -8.24 15.61
C SER A 141 -15.61 -8.09 14.30
N ILE A 142 -16.93 -7.86 14.41
CA ILE A 142 -17.83 -7.65 13.27
C ILE A 142 -17.42 -6.39 12.49
N THR A 143 -17.14 -5.29 13.19
CA THR A 143 -16.74 -4.04 12.54
C THR A 143 -15.42 -4.18 11.77
N ILE A 144 -14.44 -4.89 12.32
CA ILE A 144 -13.16 -5.17 11.64
C ILE A 144 -13.39 -5.95 10.34
N LEU A 145 -14.23 -6.99 10.38
CA LEU A 145 -14.56 -7.77 9.19
C LEU A 145 -15.32 -6.95 8.15
N ALA A 146 -16.30 -6.15 8.59
CA ALA A 146 -17.09 -5.28 7.70
C ALA A 146 -16.18 -4.27 6.97
N VAL A 147 -15.29 -3.59 7.70
CA VAL A 147 -14.33 -2.65 7.11
C VAL A 147 -13.35 -3.37 6.18
N GLY A 148 -12.88 -4.57 6.55
CA GLY A 148 -12.05 -5.41 5.69
C GLY A 148 -12.71 -5.76 4.36
N ILE A 149 -13.98 -6.19 4.41
CA ILE A 149 -14.80 -6.51 3.22
C ILE A 149 -15.01 -5.27 2.35
N LEU A 150 -15.37 -4.12 2.96
CA LEU A 150 -15.51 -2.87 2.23
C LEU A 150 -14.21 -2.47 1.53
N GLY A 151 -13.06 -2.64 2.20
CA GLY A 151 -11.74 -2.43 1.61
C GLY A 151 -11.48 -3.34 0.41
N ILE A 152 -11.83 -4.63 0.50
CA ILE A 152 -11.72 -5.59 -0.61
C ILE A 152 -12.61 -5.17 -1.79
N ILE A 153 -13.88 -4.83 -1.54
CA ILE A 153 -14.82 -4.38 -2.58
C ILE A 153 -14.28 -3.12 -3.27
N TYR A 154 -13.76 -2.17 -2.50
CA TYR A 154 -13.16 -0.96 -3.03
C TYR A 154 -11.97 -1.28 -3.96
N VAL A 155 -11.04 -2.13 -3.51
CA VAL A 155 -9.88 -2.53 -4.33
C VAL A 155 -10.33 -3.24 -5.61
N LEU A 156 -11.30 -4.15 -5.51
CA LEU A 156 -11.81 -4.90 -6.66
C LEU A 156 -12.48 -3.99 -7.70
N THR A 157 -13.25 -3.00 -7.27
CA THR A 157 -14.07 -2.15 -8.15
C THR A 157 -13.36 -0.89 -8.66
N MET A 158 -12.63 -0.18 -7.79
CA MET A 158 -12.06 1.13 -8.12
C MET A 158 -10.63 1.06 -8.68
N VAL A 159 -9.86 0.03 -8.34
CA VAL A 159 -8.45 -0.07 -8.78
C VAL A 159 -8.38 -0.66 -10.18
N LYS A 160 -7.97 0.16 -11.16
CA LYS A 160 -7.65 -0.28 -12.52
C LYS A 160 -6.41 -1.18 -12.50
N SER A 161 -6.56 -2.41 -12.97
CA SER A 161 -5.46 -3.36 -13.12
C SER A 161 -5.14 -3.62 -14.58
N ARG A 162 -3.85 -3.75 -14.89
CA ARG A 162 -3.38 -4.26 -16.18
C ARG A 162 -3.31 -5.80 -16.15
N LYS A 163 -3.64 -6.43 -17.27
CA LYS A 163 -3.38 -7.87 -17.47
C LYS A 163 -1.88 -8.13 -17.49
#